data_AF-A0A4Y8IF46-F1
#
_entry.id   AF-A0A4Y8IF46-F1
#
_cell.length_a   1.000
_cell.length_b   1.000
_cell.length_c   1.000
_cell.angle_alpha   90.00
_cell.angle_beta   90.00
_cell.angle_gamma   90.00
#
_symmetry.space_group_name_H-M   'P 1'
#
loop_
_entity.id
_entity.type
_entity.pdbx_description
1 polymer ?
#
loop_
_entity_poly.entity_id
_entity_poly.type
_entity_poly.pdbx_seq_one_letter_code
_entity_poly.pdbx_strand_id
1 'polypeptide(L)'
;MEPNKNKKGRPNRYTEAELKSILEKYVQDNPGKVTYLQLEKATKIKRHVWSRRMAHVINRLNQPIISQSLETTNHSLPLPNIDEYITRFENNKKGLRDALFHLNEVIQSLYEQNLKLNKKVKDKEDLEEIIKQKEKEIKEQQAIIKHYESLLIASSNPSVRREKGIRDNVISINEKNKQQSLSLDLKSSFATLFDD
;
A
#
# COMPACT_ATOMS: atom_id res chain seq x y z
N MET A 1 19.69 -72.70 -14.23
CA MET A 1 19.70 -71.47 -13.41
C MET A 1 18.41 -71.43 -12.63
N GLU A 2 18.47 -71.75 -11.33
CA GLU A 2 17.29 -71.77 -10.47
C GLU A 2 16.88 -70.35 -10.05
N PRO A 3 15.58 -70.01 -9.97
CA PRO A 3 15.14 -68.73 -9.44
C PRO A 3 15.22 -68.73 -7.91
N ASN A 4 16.03 -67.81 -7.39
CA ASN A 4 16.25 -67.52 -5.97
C ASN A 4 14.94 -67.09 -5.28
N LYS A 5 14.25 -68.05 -4.63
CA LYS A 5 13.07 -67.83 -3.79
C LYS A 5 13.50 -67.36 -2.41
N ASN A 6 13.73 -66.07 -2.19
CA ASN A 6 13.79 -65.48 -0.84
C ASN A 6 13.52 -63.96 -0.83
N LYS A 7 12.24 -63.58 -0.78
CA LYS A 7 11.79 -62.33 -0.13
C LYS A 7 10.53 -62.63 0.70
N LYS A 8 10.73 -63.26 1.86
CA LYS A 8 9.69 -63.47 2.87
C LYS A 8 9.31 -62.14 3.52
N GLY A 9 8.14 -61.62 3.16
CA GLY A 9 7.45 -60.55 3.86
C GLY A 9 5.94 -60.67 3.60
N ARG A 10 5.11 -60.29 4.57
CA ARG A 10 3.64 -60.27 4.44
C ARG A 10 3.26 -59.43 3.21
N PRO A 11 2.30 -59.88 2.36
CA PRO A 11 1.89 -59.12 1.19
C PRO A 11 1.40 -57.72 1.60
N ASN A 12 1.78 -56.72 0.81
CA ASN A 12 1.39 -55.33 1.03
C ASN A 12 -0.12 -55.20 0.88
N ARG A 13 -0.78 -54.71 1.93
CA ARG A 13 -2.24 -54.52 1.96
C ARG A 13 -2.73 -53.29 1.19
N TYR A 14 -1.83 -52.35 0.89
CA TYR A 14 -2.16 -51.09 0.24
C TYR A 14 -1.16 -50.81 -0.88
N THR A 15 -1.63 -50.27 -2.00
CA THR A 15 -0.75 -49.73 -3.04
C THR A 15 -0.28 -48.32 -2.64
N GLU A 16 0.79 -47.85 -3.29
CA GLU A 16 1.32 -46.50 -3.05
C GLU A 16 0.34 -45.40 -3.50
N ALA A 17 -0.34 -45.61 -4.63
CA ALA A 17 -1.40 -44.73 -5.12
C ALA A 17 -2.59 -44.64 -4.15
N GLU A 18 -3.02 -45.76 -3.57
CA GLU A 18 -4.09 -45.77 -2.55
C GLU A 18 -3.71 -44.97 -1.31
N LEU A 19 -2.47 -45.13 -0.82
CA LEU A 19 -1.98 -44.38 0.35
C LEU A 19 -1.92 -42.88 0.06
N LYS A 20 -1.52 -42.48 -1.15
CA LYS A 20 -1.50 -41.08 -1.58
C LYS A 20 -2.90 -40.48 -1.62
N SER A 21 -3.88 -41.18 -2.22
CA SER A 21 -5.26 -40.70 -2.28
C SER A 21 -5.90 -40.56 -0.89
N ILE A 22 -5.62 -41.48 0.03
CA ILE A 22 -6.10 -41.41 1.41
C ILE A 22 -5.45 -40.22 2.15
N LEU A 23 -4.15 -39.99 1.93
CA LEU A 23 -3.42 -38.87 2.53
C LEU A 23 -3.94 -37.51 2.02
N GLU A 24 -4.22 -37.38 0.72
CA GLU A 24 -4.79 -36.17 0.12
C GLU A 24 -6.15 -35.82 0.73
N LYS A 25 -7.05 -36.81 0.86
CA LYS A 25 -8.35 -36.61 1.53
C LYS A 25 -8.19 -36.17 2.98
N TYR A 26 -7.28 -36.80 3.72
CA TYR A 26 -7.02 -36.45 5.12
C TYR A 26 -6.51 -35.00 5.28
N VAL A 27 -5.61 -34.55 4.40
CA VAL A 27 -5.06 -33.18 4.40
C VAL A 27 -6.14 -32.14 4.09
N GLN A 28 -7.04 -32.45 3.17
CA GLN A 28 -8.17 -31.57 2.84
C GLN A 28 -9.11 -31.34 4.03
N ASP A 29 -9.37 -32.40 4.81
CA ASP A 29 -10.27 -32.34 5.96
C ASP A 29 -9.60 -31.80 7.24
N ASN A 30 -8.25 -31.81 7.30
CA ASN A 30 -7.49 -31.42 8.49
C ASN A 30 -6.36 -30.44 8.12
N PRO A 31 -6.65 -29.13 8.03
CA PRO A 31 -5.62 -28.14 7.74
C PRO A 31 -4.62 -28.04 8.90
N GLY A 32 -3.36 -28.38 8.63
CA GLY A 32 -2.27 -28.31 9.62
C GLY A 32 -1.18 -29.35 9.41
N LYS A 33 -0.24 -29.43 10.36
CA LYS A 33 0.88 -30.38 10.32
C LYS A 33 0.36 -31.82 10.44
N VAL A 34 0.67 -32.65 9.45
CA VAL A 34 0.28 -34.05 9.40
C VAL A 34 1.21 -34.90 10.25
N THR A 35 0.72 -35.43 11.37
CA THR A 35 1.48 -36.36 12.20
C THR A 35 1.03 -37.80 11.95
N TYR A 36 1.98 -38.74 11.90
CA TYR A 36 1.67 -40.16 11.69
C TYR A 36 0.67 -40.75 12.70
N LEU A 37 0.65 -40.26 13.93
CA LEU A 37 -0.31 -40.67 14.96
C LEU A 37 -1.75 -40.23 14.61
N GLN A 38 -1.91 -39.03 14.05
CA GLN A 38 -3.22 -38.52 13.64
C GLN A 38 -3.72 -39.27 12.41
N LEU A 39 -2.82 -39.56 11.45
CA LEU A 39 -3.14 -40.41 10.29
C LEU A 39 -3.61 -41.79 10.72
N GLU A 40 -2.98 -42.42 11.71
CA GLU A 40 -3.41 -43.73 12.21
C GLU A 40 -4.80 -43.66 12.86
N LYS A 41 -5.08 -42.61 13.64
CA LYS A 41 -6.41 -42.42 14.25
C LYS A 41 -7.51 -42.20 13.21
N ALA A 42 -7.24 -41.41 12.17
CA ALA A 42 -8.24 -41.08 11.15
C ALA A 42 -8.44 -42.19 10.10
N THR A 43 -7.35 -42.83 9.66
CA THR A 43 -7.38 -43.80 8.55
C THR A 43 -7.40 -45.25 9.02
N LYS A 44 -7.19 -45.51 10.32
CA LYS A 44 -6.97 -46.84 10.91
C LYS A 44 -5.78 -47.62 10.30
N ILE A 45 -4.93 -46.94 9.51
CA ILE A 45 -3.71 -47.51 8.93
C ILE A 45 -2.54 -47.26 9.89
N LYS A 46 -1.82 -48.33 10.22
CA LYS A 46 -0.75 -48.30 11.24
C LYS A 46 0.35 -47.29 10.90
N ARG A 47 0.87 -46.59 11.93
CA ARG A 47 1.94 -45.58 11.82
C ARG A 47 3.13 -46.01 10.95
N HIS A 48 3.56 -47.27 11.09
CA HIS A 48 4.74 -47.80 10.39
C HIS A 48 4.54 -47.91 8.88
N VAL A 49 3.29 -48.07 8.40
CA VAL A 49 2.99 -48.11 6.96
C VAL A 49 3.22 -46.72 6.37
N TRP A 50 2.70 -45.69 7.04
CA TRP A 50 2.92 -44.29 6.67
C TRP A 50 4.39 -43.89 6.75
N SER A 51 5.06 -44.20 7.85
CA SER A 51 6.46 -43.85 8.06
C SER A 51 7.42 -44.55 7.10
N ARG A 52 7.10 -45.77 6.63
CA ARG A 52 8.01 -46.50 5.73
C ARG A 52 7.80 -46.15 4.26
N ARG A 53 6.57 -45.81 3.87
CA ARG A 53 6.20 -45.67 2.46
C ARG A 53 5.96 -44.20 2.08
N MET A 54 5.32 -43.43 2.96
CA MET A 54 4.88 -42.07 2.70
C MET A 54 5.67 -41.01 3.48
N ALA A 55 6.75 -41.37 4.16
CA ALA A 55 7.53 -40.40 4.93
C ALA A 55 8.04 -39.22 4.09
N HIS A 56 8.48 -39.48 2.85
CA HIS A 56 8.93 -38.43 1.95
C HIS A 56 7.79 -37.45 1.58
N VAL A 57 6.58 -37.97 1.31
CA VAL A 57 5.41 -37.15 0.99
C VAL A 57 4.95 -36.34 2.21
N ILE A 58 4.84 -36.99 3.37
CA ILE A 58 4.43 -36.36 4.63
C ILE A 58 5.46 -35.30 5.07
N ASN A 59 6.75 -35.59 4.90
CA ASN A 59 7.79 -34.61 5.19
C ASN A 59 7.72 -33.40 4.26
N ARG A 60 7.43 -33.61 2.95
CA ARG A 60 7.22 -32.51 2.00
C ARG A 60 6.00 -31.66 2.37
N LEU A 61 4.88 -32.31 2.70
CA LEU A 61 3.65 -31.61 3.15
C LEU A 61 3.86 -30.82 4.44
N ASN A 62 4.72 -31.32 5.33
CA ASN A 62 5.05 -30.67 6.59
C ASN A 62 6.23 -29.70 6.51
N GLN A 63 6.92 -29.58 5.37
CA GLN A 63 7.92 -28.54 5.23
C GLN A 63 7.21 -27.20 5.35
N PRO A 64 7.74 -26.25 6.14
CA PRO A 64 7.27 -24.89 6.05
C PRO A 64 7.42 -24.51 4.58
N ILE A 65 6.31 -24.11 3.95
CA ILE A 65 6.37 -23.51 2.63
C ILE A 65 7.31 -22.33 2.84
N ILE A 66 8.53 -22.44 2.32
CA ILE A 66 9.41 -21.29 2.17
C ILE A 66 8.75 -20.48 1.07
N SER A 67 7.64 -19.83 1.41
CA SER A 67 7.32 -18.56 0.79
C SER A 67 8.61 -17.79 0.98
N GLN A 68 9.27 -17.44 -0.12
CA GLN A 68 10.17 -16.28 -0.14
C GLN A 68 9.28 -15.05 0.12
N SER A 69 8.67 -15.04 1.30
CA SER A 69 7.98 -13.94 1.91
C SER A 69 9.11 -13.02 2.29
N LEU A 70 9.40 -12.10 1.37
CA LEU A 70 9.98 -10.81 1.68
C LEU A 70 9.61 -10.45 3.11
N GLU A 71 10.61 -10.42 4.00
CA GLU A 71 10.49 -10.06 5.42
C GLU A 71 10.14 -8.57 5.57
N THR A 72 9.09 -8.12 4.90
CA THR A 72 8.61 -6.75 4.94
C THR A 72 7.17 -6.77 4.46
N THR A 73 6.26 -6.89 5.43
CA THR A 73 4.86 -6.40 5.49
C THR A 73 3.96 -7.46 6.11
N ASN A 74 3.17 -7.05 7.10
CA ASN A 74 2.22 -7.87 7.87
C ASN A 74 1.04 -8.45 7.04
N HIS A 75 1.19 -8.52 5.73
CA HIS A 75 0.20 -9.03 4.78
C HIS A 75 0.90 -9.93 3.78
N SER A 76 1.14 -11.18 4.17
CA SER A 76 1.55 -12.22 3.24
C SER A 76 0.47 -12.33 2.15
N LEU A 77 0.81 -11.88 0.94
CA LEU A 77 -0.07 -12.03 -0.21
C LEU A 77 -0.28 -13.53 -0.43
N PRO A 78 -1.52 -14.03 -0.49
CA PRO A 78 -1.79 -15.43 -0.77
C PRO A 78 -1.47 -15.69 -2.24
N LEU A 79 -0.19 -15.89 -2.54
CA LEU A 79 0.26 -16.22 -3.87
C LEU A 79 -0.15 -17.67 -4.18
N PRO A 80 -0.66 -17.94 -5.40
CA PRO A 80 -1.02 -19.28 -5.80
C PRO A 80 0.20 -20.20 -5.79
N ASN A 81 0.09 -21.37 -5.15
CA ASN A 81 1.14 -22.37 -5.14
C ASN A 81 1.23 -23.07 -6.51
N ILE A 82 2.23 -22.70 -7.31
CA ILE A 82 2.41 -23.18 -8.68
C ILE A 82 2.51 -24.71 -8.74
N ASP A 83 3.14 -25.34 -7.74
CA ASP A 83 3.25 -26.80 -7.67
C ASP A 83 1.89 -27.48 -7.46
N GLU A 84 0.98 -26.82 -6.74
CA GLU A 84 -0.39 -27.30 -6.54
C GLU A 84 -1.22 -27.18 -7.84
N TYR A 85 -1.02 -26.10 -8.60
CA TYR A 85 -1.65 -25.95 -9.92
C TYR A 85 -1.15 -27.02 -10.90
N ILE A 86 0.15 -27.27 -10.96
CA ILE A 86 0.72 -28.29 -11.85
C ILE A 86 0.20 -29.68 -11.47
N THR A 87 0.14 -30.01 -10.18
CA THR A 87 -0.35 -31.31 -9.69
C THR A 87 -1.84 -31.49 -9.94
N ARG A 88 -2.67 -30.45 -9.74
CA ARG A 88 -4.12 -30.51 -9.98
C ARG A 88 -4.48 -30.65 -11.46
N PHE A 89 -3.67 -30.10 -12.37
CA PHE A 89 -3.94 -30.09 -13.80
C PHE A 89 -3.04 -31.02 -14.62
N GLU A 90 -2.35 -31.98 -14.00
CA GLU A 90 -1.42 -32.91 -14.65
C GLU A 90 -2.05 -33.65 -15.86
N ASN A 91 -3.35 -33.98 -15.76
CA ASN A 91 -4.11 -34.63 -16.83
C ASN A 91 -4.95 -33.68 -17.70
N ASN A 92 -5.00 -32.39 -17.39
CA ASN A 92 -5.81 -31.39 -18.11
C ASN A 92 -4.97 -30.17 -18.50
N LYS A 93 -4.20 -30.32 -19.58
CA LYS A 93 -3.34 -29.27 -20.17
C LYS A 93 -4.10 -28.00 -20.54
N LYS A 94 -5.39 -28.11 -20.89
CA LYS A 94 -6.23 -26.95 -21.23
C LYS A 94 -6.58 -26.14 -19.98
N GLY A 95 -6.97 -26.81 -18.89
CA GLY A 95 -7.23 -26.15 -17.60
C GLY A 95 -5.99 -25.49 -17.00
N LEU A 96 -4.80 -26.10 -17.14
CA LEU A 96 -3.55 -25.47 -16.72
C LEU A 96 -3.26 -24.19 -17.53
N ARG A 97 -3.44 -24.25 -18.85
CA ARG A 97 -3.28 -23.10 -19.74
C ARG A 97 -4.21 -21.96 -19.31
N ASP A 98 -5.50 -22.24 -19.13
CA ASP A 98 -6.50 -21.23 -18.76
C ASP A 98 -6.19 -20.62 -17.38
N ALA A 99 -5.74 -21.44 -16.40
CA ALA A 99 -5.33 -20.96 -15.09
C ALA A 99 -4.10 -20.04 -15.15
N LEU A 100 -3.12 -20.36 -16.00
CA LEU A 100 -1.94 -19.52 -16.24
C LEU A 100 -2.29 -18.22 -16.98
N PHE A 101 -3.25 -18.26 -17.91
CA PHE A 101 -3.78 -17.05 -18.56
C PHE A 101 -4.44 -16.13 -17.52
N HIS A 102 -5.30 -16.67 -16.66
CA HIS A 102 -5.93 -15.91 -15.59
C HIS A 102 -4.89 -15.32 -14.62
N LEU A 103 -3.85 -16.08 -14.27
CA LEU A 103 -2.74 -15.56 -13.46
C LEU A 103 -2.08 -14.35 -14.14
N ASN A 104 -1.80 -14.45 -15.43
CA ASN A 104 -1.18 -13.39 -16.20
C ASN A 104 -2.07 -12.13 -16.29
N GLU A 105 -3.37 -12.30 -16.50
CA GLU A 105 -4.34 -11.19 -16.48
C GLU A 105 -4.36 -10.48 -15.12
N VAL A 106 -4.37 -11.25 -14.02
CA VAL A 106 -4.31 -10.68 -12.67
C VAL A 106 -3.01 -9.91 -12.46
N ILE A 107 -1.86 -10.46 -12.86
CA ILE A 107 -0.57 -9.78 -12.77
C ILE A 107 -0.57 -8.47 -13.57
N GLN A 108 -1.07 -8.49 -14.81
CA GLN A 108 -1.16 -7.29 -15.64
C GLN A 108 -2.07 -6.23 -15.02
N SER A 109 -3.24 -6.64 -14.51
CA SER A 109 -4.17 -5.72 -13.84
C SER A 109 -3.58 -5.09 -12.58
N LEU A 110 -2.84 -5.87 -11.78
CA LEU A 110 -2.14 -5.39 -10.59
C LEU A 110 -1.03 -4.41 -10.96
N TYR A 111 -0.28 -4.70 -12.02
CA TYR A 111 0.76 -3.81 -12.52
C TYR A 111 0.17 -2.47 -12.98
N GLU A 112 -0.93 -2.48 -13.73
CA GLU A 112 -1.62 -1.26 -14.14
C GLU A 112 -2.17 -0.45 -12.95
N GLN A 113 -2.75 -1.13 -11.97
CA GLN A 113 -3.21 -0.47 -10.74
C GLN A 113 -2.05 0.17 -9.98
N ASN A 114 -0.91 -0.52 -9.90
CA ASN A 114 0.30 0.01 -9.26
C ASN A 114 0.81 1.26 -9.99
N LEU A 115 0.86 1.25 -11.33
CA LEU A 115 1.21 2.43 -12.12
C LEU A 115 0.26 3.61 -11.87
N LYS A 116 -1.05 3.37 -11.79
CA LYS A 116 -2.05 4.41 -11.47
C LYS A 116 -1.86 4.96 -10.06
N LEU A 117 -1.60 4.09 -9.07
CA LEU A 117 -1.33 4.51 -7.70
C LEU A 117 -0.05 5.34 -7.62
N ASN A 118 1.01 4.92 -8.30
CA ASN A 118 2.28 5.64 -8.30
C ASN A 118 2.16 7.03 -8.93
N LYS A 119 1.33 7.19 -9.98
CA LYS A 119 0.97 8.52 -10.52
C LYS A 119 0.26 9.37 -9.47
N LYS A 120 -0.76 8.84 -8.77
CA LYS A 120 -1.47 9.57 -7.72
C LYS A 120 -0.57 9.99 -6.55
N VAL A 121 0.44 9.18 -6.22
CA VAL A 121 1.42 9.53 -5.19
C VAL A 121 2.25 10.73 -5.63
N LYS A 122 2.74 10.74 -6.89
CA LYS A 122 3.46 11.90 -7.45
C LYS A 122 2.58 13.15 -7.48
N ASP A 123 1.35 13.03 -7.97
CA ASP A 123 0.41 14.16 -8.02
C ASP A 123 0.17 14.73 -6.61
N LYS A 124 0.15 13.88 -5.58
CA LYS A 124 0.01 14.29 -4.18
C LYS A 124 1.25 15.04 -3.69
N GLU A 125 2.45 14.56 -4.02
CA GLU A 125 3.71 15.23 -3.66
C GLU A 125 3.78 16.64 -4.29
N ASP A 126 3.43 16.75 -5.57
CA ASP A 126 3.38 18.04 -6.29
C ASP A 126 2.37 19.00 -5.66
N LEU A 127 1.18 18.50 -5.29
CA LEU A 127 0.16 19.30 -4.61
C LEU A 127 0.61 19.74 -3.21
N GLU A 128 1.31 18.90 -2.45
CA GLU A 128 1.88 19.26 -1.15
C GLU A 128 2.94 20.38 -1.29
N GLU A 129 3.74 20.36 -2.34
CA GLU A 129 4.70 21.43 -2.62
C GLU A 129 3.99 22.76 -2.95
N ILE A 130 2.97 22.71 -3.81
CA ILE A 130 2.16 23.89 -4.16
C ILE A 130 1.48 24.47 -2.91
N ILE A 131 0.92 23.62 -2.03
CA ILE A 131 0.30 24.05 -0.78
C ILE A 131 1.33 24.77 0.10
N LYS A 132 2.54 24.22 0.27
CA LYS A 132 3.60 24.88 1.06
C LYS A 132 3.98 26.24 0.50
N GLN A 133 4.09 26.37 -0.83
CA GLN A 133 4.38 27.64 -1.47
C GLN A 133 3.24 28.67 -1.22
N LYS A 134 1.98 28.26 -1.38
CA LYS A 134 0.82 29.12 -1.15
C LYS A 134 0.67 29.53 0.32
N GLU A 135 0.95 28.64 1.27
CA GLU A 135 0.97 28.98 2.70
C GLU A 135 2.05 30.02 3.03
N LYS A 136 3.21 29.97 2.37
CA LYS A 136 4.27 30.97 2.52
C LYS A 136 3.82 32.33 1.97
N GLU A 137 3.25 32.36 0.76
CA GLU A 137 2.69 33.58 0.16
C GLU A 137 1.63 34.22 1.07
N ILE A 138 0.72 33.41 1.64
CA ILE A 138 -0.32 33.91 2.56
C ILE A 138 0.31 34.52 3.82
N LYS A 139 1.35 33.90 4.38
CA LYS A 139 2.05 34.44 5.56
C LYS A 139 2.74 35.77 5.24
N GLU A 140 3.37 35.89 4.07
CA GLU A 140 3.99 37.13 3.61
C GLU A 140 2.95 38.23 3.42
N GLN A 141 1.83 37.93 2.76
CA GLN A 141 0.73 38.88 2.60
C GLN A 141 0.11 39.31 3.93
N GLN A 142 -0.07 38.38 4.88
CA GLN A 142 -0.54 38.71 6.22
C GLN A 142 0.44 39.60 6.98
N ALA A 143 1.75 39.40 6.83
CA ALA A 143 2.76 40.26 7.43
C ALA A 143 2.71 41.69 6.83
N ILE A 144 2.52 41.79 5.51
CA ILE A 144 2.35 43.06 4.80
C ILE A 144 1.08 43.79 5.29
N ILE A 145 -0.06 43.09 5.38
CA ILE A 145 -1.31 43.67 5.90
C ILE A 145 -1.12 44.19 7.31
N LYS A 146 -0.54 43.38 8.22
CA LYS A 146 -0.26 43.81 9.60
C LYS A 146 0.67 45.02 9.65
N HIS A 147 1.68 45.07 8.78
CA HIS A 147 2.57 46.22 8.68
C HIS A 147 1.79 47.48 8.27
N TYR A 148 0.97 47.41 7.22
CA TYR A 148 0.15 48.54 6.79
C TYR A 148 -0.89 48.95 7.84
N GLU A 149 -1.55 48.00 8.51
CA GLU A 149 -2.46 48.28 9.63
C GLU A 149 -1.73 49.05 10.74
N SER A 150 -0.53 48.60 11.12
CA SER A 150 0.28 49.27 12.14
C SER A 150 0.69 50.69 11.73
N LEU A 151 0.95 50.90 10.43
CA LEU A 151 1.33 52.19 9.87
C LEU A 151 0.13 53.14 9.82
N LEU A 152 -1.06 52.65 9.46
CA LEU A 152 -2.31 53.40 9.51
C LEU A 152 -2.67 53.81 10.93
N ILE A 153 -2.54 52.91 11.92
CA ILE A 153 -2.79 53.24 13.33
C ILE A 153 -1.79 54.30 13.84
N ALA A 154 -0.51 54.12 13.53
CA ALA A 154 0.53 55.08 13.89
C ALA A 154 0.32 56.45 13.22
N SER A 155 -0.16 56.45 11.97
CA SER A 155 -0.51 57.65 11.21
C SER A 155 -1.79 58.32 11.72
N SER A 156 -2.79 57.56 12.21
CA SER A 156 -4.06 58.11 12.70
C SER A 156 -3.96 58.69 14.12
N ASN A 157 -3.07 58.15 14.97
CA ASN A 157 -2.93 58.58 16.36
C ASN A 157 -1.92 59.77 16.56
N PRO A 158 -2.37 60.96 17.00
CA PRO A 158 -1.51 62.15 17.16
C PRO A 158 -0.37 62.03 18.18
N SER A 159 -0.51 61.16 19.18
CA SER A 159 0.52 60.92 20.19
C SER A 159 1.62 60.03 19.63
N VAL A 160 1.24 58.94 18.94
CA VAL A 160 2.17 58.00 18.30
C VAL A 160 2.91 58.63 17.11
N ARG A 161 2.26 59.52 16.36
CA ARG A 161 2.91 60.30 15.29
C ARG A 161 4.07 61.14 15.80
N ARG A 162 3.89 61.83 16.93
CA ARG A 162 4.92 62.68 17.55
C ARG A 162 6.09 61.85 18.06
N GLU A 163 5.82 60.68 18.62
CA GLU A 163 6.84 59.74 19.10
C GLU A 163 7.66 59.14 17.95
N LYS A 164 7.02 58.82 16.82
CA LYS A 164 7.69 58.29 15.62
C LYS A 164 8.27 59.36 14.67
N GLY A 165 8.21 60.64 15.03
CA GLY A 165 8.77 61.73 14.23
C GLY A 165 8.05 62.02 12.90
N ILE A 166 6.81 61.54 12.72
CA ILE A 166 6.03 61.74 11.48
C ILE A 166 5.41 63.13 11.53
N ARG A 167 6.07 64.12 10.88
CA ARG A 167 5.63 65.53 10.87
C ARG A 167 5.02 65.99 9.54
N ASP A 168 5.44 65.43 8.40
CA ASP A 168 5.18 66.07 7.09
C ASP A 168 4.37 65.25 6.05
N ASN A 169 3.96 64.01 6.35
CA ASN A 169 3.19 63.17 5.41
C ASN A 169 1.78 62.84 5.92
N VAL A 170 1.04 63.85 6.37
CA VAL A 170 -0.39 63.69 6.75
C VAL A 170 -1.24 64.35 5.68
N ILE A 171 -2.06 63.57 4.98
CA ILE A 171 -3.10 64.10 4.09
C ILE A 171 -4.07 64.90 4.96
N SER A 172 -3.98 66.23 4.91
CA SER A 172 -4.89 67.11 5.63
C SER A 172 -6.24 67.11 4.92
N ILE A 173 -7.26 66.51 5.53
CA ILE A 173 -8.63 66.55 5.01
C ILE A 173 -9.19 67.96 5.24
N ASN A 174 -9.46 68.67 4.15
CA ASN A 174 -10.09 69.97 4.11
C ASN A 174 -11.39 69.89 3.28
N GLU A 175 -12.23 70.93 3.32
CA GLU A 175 -13.52 70.92 2.61
C GLU A 175 -13.39 70.66 1.09
N LYS A 176 -12.20 70.93 0.51
CA LYS A 176 -11.92 70.75 -0.92
C LYS A 176 -11.58 69.31 -1.30
N ASN A 177 -10.92 68.53 -0.45
CA ASN A 177 -10.51 67.15 -0.74
C ASN A 177 -11.35 66.08 -0.02
N LYS A 178 -12.34 66.49 0.78
CA LYS A 178 -13.22 65.63 1.58
C LYS A 178 -13.85 64.48 0.78
N GLN A 179 -14.33 64.75 -0.43
CA GLN A 179 -14.98 63.76 -1.31
C GLN A 179 -13.99 62.68 -1.78
N GLN A 180 -12.74 63.05 -2.09
CA GLN A 180 -11.68 62.12 -2.54
C GLN A 180 -11.01 61.37 -1.37
N SER A 181 -11.00 61.96 -0.18
CA SER A 181 -10.45 61.32 1.02
C SER A 181 -11.36 60.27 1.67
N LEU A 182 -12.63 60.21 1.25
CA LEU A 182 -13.65 59.30 1.79
C LEU A 182 -13.91 58.09 0.87
N SER A 183 -13.34 58.06 -0.34
CA SER A 183 -13.40 56.90 -1.22
C SER A 183 -12.42 55.82 -0.76
N LEU A 184 -12.93 54.59 -0.62
CA LEU A 184 -12.13 53.39 -0.32
C LEU A 184 -11.22 52.96 -1.50
N ASP A 185 -11.38 53.59 -2.66
CA ASP A 185 -10.61 53.31 -3.85
C ASP A 185 -9.32 54.16 -3.86
N LEU A 186 -8.33 53.71 -3.10
CA LEU A 186 -7.04 54.40 -2.93
C LEU A 186 -6.28 54.61 -4.25
N LYS A 187 -6.51 53.74 -5.24
CA LYS A 187 -5.81 53.78 -6.54
C LYS A 187 -6.32 54.93 -7.42
N SER A 188 -7.64 55.12 -7.48
CA SER A 188 -8.23 56.26 -8.21
C SER A 188 -8.07 57.58 -7.47
N SER A 189 -8.07 57.53 -6.13
CA SER A 189 -7.98 58.72 -5.27
C SER A 189 -6.57 59.31 -5.17
N PHE A 190 -5.53 58.48 -5.37
CA PHE A 190 -4.12 58.89 -5.29
C PHE A 190 -3.29 58.36 -6.47
N ALA A 191 -3.76 58.55 -7.70
CA ALA A 191 -3.10 58.06 -8.91
C ALA A 191 -1.60 58.44 -8.98
N THR A 192 -1.24 59.64 -8.50
CA THR A 192 0.15 60.13 -8.49
C THR A 192 1.10 59.38 -7.54
N LEU A 193 0.59 58.51 -6.66
CA LEU A 193 1.41 57.66 -5.78
C LEU A 193 1.66 56.26 -6.37
N PHE A 194 0.97 55.90 -7.46
CA PHE A 194 0.98 54.55 -8.03
C PHE A 194 1.38 54.52 -9.52
N ASP A 195 1.62 55.67 -10.14
CA ASP A 195 2.21 55.77 -11.48
C ASP A 195 3.75 55.85 -11.35
N ASP A 196 4.38 54.67 -11.39
CA ASP A 196 5.76 54.41 -11.85
C ASP A 196 5.74 53.15 -12.74
#